data_AF-A0A2V2VZH7-F1
#
_entry.id   AF-A0A2V2VZH7-F1
#
_cell.length_a   1.000
_cell.length_b   1.000
_cell.length_c   1.000
_cell.angle_alpha   90.00
_cell.angle_beta   90.00
_cell.angle_gamma   90.00
#
_symmetry.space_group_name_H-M   'P 1'
#
loop_
_entity.id
_entity.type
_entity.pdbx_description
1 polymer ?
#
loop_
_entity_poly.entity_id
_entity_poly.type
_entity_poly.pdbx_seq_one_letter_code
_entity_poly.pdbx_strand_id
1 'polypeptide(L)'
;MKRLWNGAKHLLNGGSLGYLAAGEPYQPFGEDFGLTIFPDYVQLVEKITLRKGYVDVYTQKSASIRLSDGRFQLPPLPPRSFLSLISRIEQDGIVPDGWLNNQTANLYEPGDFIRAHIDNLFVYDDIFAIVSLGSNALLRFVHVQNGEELDAVVPDGSLYIMSGPARYVYFHMVLPVEEQRFSIVFRRSILNSDGGFRPVTTPLGDLMPYRSTQILNTLYAKQIGGVRVTVDDNYLEKEGIGAFDTAKWVKGLHPLRDWSLLSQLNEDEARIQELKDKRYLDIDLSWRFAELRRRYKELEELLSV
;
A
#
# COMPACT_ATOMS: atom_id res chain seq x y z
N MET A 1 1.58 -24.49 -24.67
CA MET A 1 2.91 -24.28 -25.28
C MET A 1 3.58 -22.97 -24.85
N LYS A 2 2.94 -21.80 -24.94
CA LYS A 2 3.53 -20.51 -24.49
C LYS A 2 3.96 -20.48 -23.00
N ARG A 3 3.09 -20.94 -22.08
CA ARG A 3 3.40 -21.01 -20.63
C ARG A 3 4.59 -21.92 -20.31
N LEU A 4 4.73 -23.05 -21.00
CA LEU A 4 5.85 -23.98 -20.80
C LEU A 4 7.18 -23.36 -21.26
N TRP A 5 7.16 -22.65 -22.39
CA TRP A 5 8.37 -22.00 -22.94
C TRP A 5 8.77 -20.77 -22.11
N ASN A 6 7.79 -19.94 -21.71
CA ASN A 6 7.99 -18.83 -20.79
C ASN A 6 8.44 -19.33 -19.41
N GLY A 7 7.91 -20.46 -18.95
CA GLY A 7 8.29 -21.05 -17.67
C GLY A 7 9.69 -21.63 -17.67
N ALA A 8 10.11 -22.32 -18.73
CA ALA A 8 11.50 -22.76 -18.89
C ALA A 8 12.46 -21.56 -18.92
N LYS A 9 12.11 -20.49 -19.63
CA LYS A 9 12.87 -19.24 -19.65
C LYS A 9 12.95 -18.59 -18.25
N HIS A 10 11.84 -18.56 -17.50
CA HIS A 10 11.79 -18.05 -16.13
C HIS A 10 12.79 -18.78 -15.22
N LEU A 11 12.77 -20.12 -15.22
CA LEU A 11 13.70 -20.91 -14.43
C LEU A 11 15.15 -20.75 -14.87
N LEU A 12 15.41 -20.72 -16.18
CA LEU A 12 16.76 -20.49 -16.71
C LEU A 12 17.32 -19.12 -16.30
N ASN A 13 16.45 -18.14 -16.09
CA ASN A 13 16.81 -16.81 -15.58
C ASN A 13 16.87 -16.75 -14.03
N GLY A 14 16.78 -17.88 -13.34
CA GLY A 14 16.86 -17.96 -11.88
C GLY A 14 15.54 -17.78 -11.15
N GLY A 15 14.41 -17.71 -11.86
CA GLY A 15 13.07 -17.63 -11.28
C GLY A 15 12.67 -18.87 -10.47
N SER A 16 11.68 -18.73 -9.59
CA SER A 16 11.27 -19.80 -8.69
C SER A 16 10.34 -20.82 -9.36
N LEU A 17 10.40 -22.08 -8.90
CA LEU A 17 9.40 -23.09 -9.25
C LEU A 17 7.99 -22.72 -8.75
N GLY A 18 7.92 -21.94 -7.67
CA GLY A 18 6.66 -21.49 -7.09
C GLY A 18 5.87 -20.57 -8.01
N TYR A 19 6.56 -19.70 -8.75
CA TYR A 19 5.94 -18.86 -9.77
C TYR A 19 5.22 -19.68 -10.85
N LEU A 20 5.81 -20.79 -11.29
CA LEU A 20 5.21 -21.65 -12.31
C LEU A 20 3.99 -22.41 -11.80
N ALA A 21 4.00 -22.76 -10.51
CA ALA A 21 2.92 -23.44 -9.82
C ALA A 21 1.75 -22.51 -9.46
N ALA A 22 1.99 -21.19 -9.41
CA ALA A 22 0.95 -20.18 -9.21
C ALA A 22 -0.03 -20.15 -10.41
N GLY A 23 -1.20 -19.54 -10.23
CA GLY A 23 -2.08 -19.26 -11.36
C GLY A 23 -1.53 -18.17 -12.28
N GLU A 24 -2.09 -18.05 -13.48
CA GLU A 24 -1.66 -17.01 -14.43
C GLU A 24 -1.89 -15.62 -13.83
N PRO A 25 -0.88 -14.74 -13.81
CA PRO A 25 -1.07 -13.36 -13.41
C PRO A 25 -2.02 -12.64 -14.35
N TYR A 26 -2.85 -11.75 -13.81
CA TYR A 26 -3.78 -10.96 -14.60
C TYR A 26 -3.95 -9.55 -14.06
N GLN A 27 -4.38 -8.63 -14.92
CA GLN A 27 -4.61 -7.23 -14.61
C GLN A 27 -6.09 -6.92 -14.87
N PRO A 28 -6.92 -6.83 -13.81
CA PRO A 28 -8.37 -6.69 -13.96
C PRO A 28 -8.82 -5.48 -14.80
N PHE A 29 -7.99 -4.43 -14.83
CA PHE A 29 -8.31 -3.13 -15.42
C PHE A 29 -7.28 -2.70 -16.48
N GLY A 30 -6.52 -3.65 -17.04
CA GLY A 30 -5.48 -3.39 -18.04
C GLY A 30 -4.10 -3.05 -17.46
N GLU A 31 -3.09 -3.04 -18.33
CA GLU A 31 -1.67 -2.87 -17.98
C GLU A 31 -1.39 -1.52 -17.32
N ASP A 32 -2.03 -0.45 -17.81
CA ASP A 32 -1.76 0.93 -17.38
C ASP A 32 -2.37 1.28 -16.02
N PHE A 33 -3.38 0.52 -15.56
CA PHE A 33 -4.03 0.80 -14.27
C PHE A 33 -3.08 0.59 -13.09
N GLY A 34 -2.14 -0.37 -13.21
CA GLY A 34 -1.15 -0.65 -12.16
C GLY A 34 -1.64 -1.58 -11.04
N LEU A 35 -2.65 -2.42 -11.31
CA LEU A 35 -3.06 -3.54 -10.45
C LEU A 35 -2.78 -4.87 -11.15
N THR A 36 -1.91 -5.70 -10.57
CA THR A 36 -1.65 -7.07 -11.06
C THR A 36 -1.90 -8.08 -9.95
N ILE A 37 -2.65 -9.14 -10.22
CA ILE A 37 -2.99 -10.19 -9.26
C ILE A 37 -2.29 -11.49 -9.69
N PHE A 38 -1.56 -12.10 -8.76
CA PHE A 38 -0.89 -13.39 -8.87
C PHE A 38 -1.66 -14.41 -8.02
N PRO A 39 -2.66 -15.10 -8.61
CA PRO A 39 -3.45 -16.10 -7.88
C PRO A 39 -2.60 -17.30 -7.47
N ASP A 40 -2.92 -17.93 -6.33
CA ASP A 40 -2.21 -19.09 -5.78
C ASP A 40 -0.68 -18.93 -5.65
N TYR A 41 -0.21 -17.67 -5.58
CA TYR A 41 1.21 -17.38 -5.51
C TYR A 41 1.83 -17.80 -4.19
N VAL A 42 1.11 -17.65 -3.07
CA VAL A 42 1.61 -17.96 -1.72
C VAL A 42 1.48 -19.46 -1.46
N GLN A 43 2.63 -20.13 -1.34
CA GLN A 43 2.70 -21.58 -1.18
C GLN A 43 2.30 -22.03 0.22
N LEU A 44 1.90 -23.30 0.37
CA LEU A 44 1.47 -23.88 1.64
C LEU A 44 2.48 -23.66 2.78
N VAL A 45 3.78 -23.86 2.53
CA VAL A 45 4.83 -23.65 3.54
C VAL A 45 4.92 -22.20 3.98
N GLU A 46 4.75 -21.26 3.05
CA GLU A 46 4.73 -19.83 3.34
C GLU A 46 3.46 -19.45 4.10
N LYS A 47 2.28 -19.95 3.68
CA LYS A 47 1.01 -19.79 4.42
C LYS A 47 1.16 -20.23 5.88
N ILE A 48 1.77 -21.39 6.13
CA ILE A 48 2.03 -21.91 7.48
C ILE A 48 2.98 -20.98 8.26
N THR A 49 4.03 -20.48 7.62
CA THR A 49 5.05 -19.65 8.27
C THR A 49 4.51 -18.26 8.62
N LEU A 50 3.70 -17.67 7.73
CA LEU A 50 2.97 -16.43 7.99
C LEU A 50 1.94 -16.62 9.12
N ARG A 51 1.20 -17.74 9.11
CA ARG A 51 0.26 -18.08 10.19
C ARG A 51 0.95 -18.23 11.55
N LYS A 52 2.13 -18.84 11.60
CA LYS A 52 2.93 -18.91 12.83
C LYS A 52 3.33 -17.52 13.32
N GLY A 53 3.79 -16.65 12.42
CA GLY A 53 4.10 -15.26 12.76
C GLY A 53 2.90 -14.50 13.33
N TYR A 54 1.73 -14.72 12.75
CA TYR A 54 0.46 -14.18 13.27
C TYR A 54 0.17 -14.70 14.68
N VAL A 55 0.24 -16.02 14.92
CA VAL A 55 0.00 -16.63 16.24
C VAL A 55 0.98 -16.09 17.28
N ASP A 56 2.26 -15.92 16.93
CA ASP A 56 3.27 -15.32 17.80
C ASP A 56 2.84 -13.90 18.22
N VAL A 57 2.43 -13.07 17.25
CA VAL A 57 1.94 -11.71 17.52
C VAL A 57 0.69 -11.72 18.38
N TYR A 58 -0.29 -12.55 18.04
CA TYR A 58 -1.56 -12.63 18.76
C TYR A 58 -1.35 -13.07 20.21
N THR A 59 -0.45 -14.03 20.45
CA THR A 59 -0.20 -14.56 21.80
C THR A 59 0.72 -13.67 22.64
N GLN A 60 1.74 -13.06 22.04
CA GLN A 60 2.77 -12.32 22.78
C GLN A 60 2.56 -10.81 22.79
N LYS A 61 1.78 -10.28 21.84
CA LYS A 61 1.61 -8.84 21.61
C LYS A 61 0.15 -8.44 21.38
N SER A 62 -0.81 -9.19 21.92
CA SER A 62 -2.25 -8.87 21.81
C SER A 62 -2.58 -7.46 22.26
N ALA A 63 -1.95 -6.96 23.33
CA ALA A 63 -2.14 -5.59 23.84
C ALA A 63 -1.68 -4.48 22.87
N SER A 64 -0.93 -4.84 21.82
CA SER A 64 -0.48 -3.90 20.76
C SER A 64 -1.37 -3.93 19.53
N ILE A 65 -2.37 -4.83 19.47
CA ILE A 65 -3.35 -4.88 18.39
C ILE A 65 -4.33 -3.71 18.54
N ARG A 66 -4.60 -3.00 17.45
CA ARG A 66 -5.46 -1.80 17.46
C ARG A 66 -6.59 -1.95 16.46
N LEU A 67 -7.80 -1.53 16.83
CA LEU A 67 -8.88 -1.35 15.87
C LEU A 67 -8.61 -0.07 15.06
N SER A 68 -8.60 -0.18 13.74
CA SER A 68 -8.32 0.92 12.82
C SER A 68 -9.18 0.76 11.58
N ASP A 69 -9.98 1.78 11.27
CA ASP A 69 -10.82 1.82 10.06
C ASP A 69 -11.67 0.56 9.80
N GLY A 70 -12.20 -0.06 10.85
CA GLY A 70 -13.07 -1.24 10.74
C GLY A 70 -12.34 -2.58 10.62
N ARG A 71 -11.04 -2.66 10.96
CA ARG A 71 -10.27 -3.91 11.06
C ARG A 71 -9.25 -3.86 12.19
N PHE A 72 -8.65 -4.99 12.54
CA PHE A 72 -7.52 -5.04 13.47
C PHE A 72 -6.19 -4.83 12.76
N GLN A 73 -5.50 -3.72 13.06
CA GLN A 73 -4.10 -3.54 12.72
C GLN A 73 -3.21 -4.28 13.72
N LEU A 74 -2.41 -5.20 13.22
CA LEU A 74 -1.49 -6.00 14.03
C LEU A 74 -0.15 -5.29 14.20
N PRO A 75 0.58 -5.53 15.30
CA PRO A 75 1.98 -5.14 15.36
C PRO A 75 2.80 -5.91 14.30
N PRO A 76 4.01 -5.43 13.96
CA PRO A 76 4.86 -6.08 12.99
C PRO A 76 5.06 -7.58 13.26
N LEU A 77 4.70 -8.42 12.29
CA LEU A 77 5.07 -9.82 12.28
C LEU A 77 6.59 -10.03 12.39
N PRO A 78 7.06 -11.13 12.99
CA PRO A 78 8.49 -11.47 13.00
C PRO A 78 9.03 -11.63 11.56
N PRO A 79 10.21 -11.06 11.21
CA PRO A 79 10.77 -11.14 9.86
C PRO A 79 10.92 -12.58 9.32
N ARG A 80 11.28 -13.52 10.20
CA ARG A 80 11.35 -14.95 9.88
C ARG A 80 10.06 -15.52 9.26
N SER A 81 8.93 -14.85 9.47
CA SER A 81 7.62 -15.30 9.01
C SER A 81 7.40 -15.03 7.51
N PHE A 82 8.09 -14.03 6.94
CA PHE A 82 7.83 -13.55 5.58
C PHE A 82 9.06 -13.30 4.72
N LEU A 83 10.28 -13.25 5.27
CA LEU A 83 11.48 -12.94 4.49
C LEU A 83 11.72 -13.91 3.34
N SER A 84 11.41 -15.20 3.50
CA SER A 84 11.55 -16.18 2.41
C SER A 84 10.59 -15.88 1.25
N LEU A 85 9.37 -15.43 1.56
CA LEU A 85 8.39 -15.02 0.57
C LEU A 85 8.88 -13.75 -0.16
N ILE A 86 9.41 -12.77 0.56
CA ILE A 86 9.97 -11.55 -0.05
C ILE A 86 11.11 -11.89 -1.00
N SER A 87 12.05 -12.73 -0.57
CA SER A 87 13.15 -13.19 -1.43
C SER A 87 12.64 -13.88 -2.70
N ARG A 88 11.52 -14.61 -2.62
CA ARG A 88 10.92 -15.25 -3.79
C ARG A 88 10.22 -14.25 -4.72
N ILE A 89 9.51 -13.27 -4.17
CA ILE A 89 8.90 -12.16 -4.94
C ILE A 89 9.97 -11.42 -5.75
N GLU A 90 11.13 -11.16 -5.14
CA GLU A 90 12.28 -10.52 -5.79
C GLU A 90 12.96 -11.44 -6.81
N GLN A 91 13.18 -12.71 -6.44
CA GLN A 91 13.72 -13.73 -7.36
C GLN A 91 12.86 -13.90 -8.61
N ASP A 92 11.55 -13.81 -8.46
CA ASP A 92 10.59 -13.91 -9.57
C ASP A 92 10.50 -12.61 -10.40
N GLY A 93 11.23 -11.55 -10.02
CA GLY A 93 11.23 -10.26 -10.72
C GLY A 93 9.90 -9.51 -10.62
N ILE A 94 9.03 -9.85 -9.67
CA ILE A 94 7.74 -9.20 -9.46
C ILE A 94 7.95 -7.79 -8.88
N VAL A 95 8.96 -7.65 -8.02
CA VAL A 95 9.43 -6.36 -7.49
C VAL A 95 10.96 -6.27 -7.66
N PRO A 96 11.55 -5.07 -7.69
CA PRO A 96 13.00 -4.92 -7.76
C PRO A 96 13.68 -5.52 -6.51
N ASP A 97 14.86 -6.09 -6.70
CA ASP A 97 15.65 -6.67 -5.61
C ASP A 97 15.96 -5.62 -4.52
N GLY A 98 15.76 -6.00 -3.26
CA GLY A 98 15.98 -5.15 -2.10
C GLY A 98 15.01 -3.97 -1.96
N TRP A 99 13.97 -3.85 -2.81
CA TRP A 99 13.07 -2.71 -2.82
C TRP A 99 12.22 -2.62 -1.54
N LEU A 100 11.66 -3.75 -1.10
CA LEU A 100 10.74 -3.81 0.03
C LEU A 100 11.51 -3.77 1.34
N ASN A 101 11.16 -2.83 2.23
CA ASN A 101 11.85 -2.67 3.52
C ASN A 101 10.91 -2.45 4.72
N ASN A 102 9.61 -2.32 4.49
CA ASN A 102 8.60 -2.10 5.53
C ASN A 102 7.38 -2.99 5.32
N GLN A 103 6.75 -3.40 6.43
CA GLN A 103 5.52 -4.18 6.42
C GLN A 103 4.44 -3.64 7.35
N THR A 104 3.19 -3.97 7.02
CA THR A 104 2.05 -3.86 7.93
C THR A 104 1.17 -5.09 7.78
N ALA A 105 0.67 -5.59 8.91
CA ALA A 105 -0.21 -6.74 8.96
C ALA A 105 -1.60 -6.32 9.46
N ASN A 106 -2.66 -6.82 8.82
CA ASN A 106 -4.04 -6.54 9.21
C ASN A 106 -4.84 -7.84 9.28
N LEU A 107 -5.66 -7.96 10.32
CA LEU A 107 -6.67 -9.00 10.49
C LEU A 107 -8.06 -8.38 10.30
N TYR A 108 -8.89 -9.06 9.53
CA TYR A 108 -10.28 -8.72 9.29
C TYR A 108 -11.12 -9.90 9.77
N GLU A 109 -12.03 -9.65 10.70
CA GLU A 109 -13.12 -10.57 11.04
C GLU A 109 -14.28 -10.42 10.05
N PRO A 110 -15.23 -11.39 9.97
CA PRO A 110 -16.41 -11.23 9.13
C PRO A 110 -17.14 -9.90 9.37
N GLY A 111 -17.34 -9.12 8.31
CA GLY A 111 -17.90 -7.77 8.35
C GLY A 111 -16.87 -6.64 8.47
N ASP A 112 -15.62 -6.92 8.84
CA ASP A 112 -14.54 -5.93 8.89
C ASP A 112 -14.18 -5.44 7.49
N PHE A 113 -13.71 -4.20 7.42
CA PHE A 113 -13.39 -3.48 6.18
C PHE A 113 -12.18 -2.57 6.35
N ILE A 114 -11.81 -1.88 5.28
CA ILE A 114 -10.93 -0.71 5.30
C ILE A 114 -11.60 0.37 4.47
N ARG A 115 -11.74 1.57 5.03
CA ARG A 115 -12.33 2.71 4.32
C ARG A 115 -11.48 3.13 3.13
N ALA A 116 -12.12 3.85 2.21
CA ALA A 116 -11.46 4.49 1.08
C ALA A 116 -10.31 5.39 1.54
N HIS A 117 -9.10 5.11 1.07
CA HIS A 117 -7.92 5.91 1.38
C HIS A 117 -6.88 5.79 0.26
N ILE A 118 -5.86 6.65 0.31
CA ILE A 118 -4.63 6.50 -0.44
C ILE A 118 -3.50 6.45 0.58
N ASP A 119 -2.62 5.47 0.44
CA ASP A 119 -1.42 5.37 1.27
C ASP A 119 -0.52 6.60 1.09
N ASN A 120 0.11 7.03 2.19
CA ASN A 120 0.87 8.27 2.26
C ASN A 120 1.79 8.44 1.03
N LEU A 121 1.53 9.49 0.25
CA LEU A 121 2.19 9.81 -1.01
C LEU A 121 3.66 10.22 -0.82
N PHE A 122 4.03 10.66 0.38
CA PHE A 122 5.37 11.16 0.67
C PHE A 122 6.28 10.09 1.26
N VAL A 123 5.77 9.29 2.20
CA VAL A 123 6.54 8.32 3.00
C VAL A 123 6.80 7.02 2.24
N TYR A 124 5.81 6.54 1.48
CA TYR A 124 5.89 5.26 0.77
C TYR A 124 6.05 5.48 -0.73
N ASP A 125 6.79 4.59 -1.38
CA ASP A 125 6.98 4.64 -2.83
C ASP A 125 5.83 4.01 -3.62
N ASP A 126 6.10 3.77 -4.90
CA ASP A 126 5.15 3.36 -5.92
C ASP A 126 4.63 1.93 -5.71
N ILE A 127 5.52 0.97 -5.44
CA ILE A 127 5.16 -0.45 -5.47
C ILE A 127 4.75 -0.93 -4.07
N PHE A 128 3.51 -1.40 -3.98
CA PHE A 128 2.99 -2.18 -2.86
C PHE A 128 2.81 -3.63 -3.28
N ALA A 129 3.34 -4.56 -2.48
CA ALA A 129 3.15 -5.99 -2.63
C ALA A 129 2.31 -6.51 -1.47
N ILE A 130 1.09 -6.98 -1.75
CA ILE A 130 0.13 -7.35 -0.71
C ILE A 130 -0.25 -8.82 -0.83
N VAL A 131 -0.11 -9.53 0.28
CA VAL A 131 -0.52 -10.93 0.43
C VAL A 131 -1.95 -10.97 0.99
N SER A 132 -2.81 -11.81 0.41
CA SER A 132 -4.16 -12.10 0.89
C SER A 132 -4.25 -13.55 1.37
N LEU A 133 -4.70 -13.76 2.61
CA LEU A 133 -4.80 -15.08 3.24
C LEU A 133 -6.10 -15.24 4.02
N GLY A 134 -6.58 -16.47 4.16
CA GLY A 134 -7.74 -16.83 4.98
C GLY A 134 -9.05 -16.78 4.21
N SER A 135 -9.25 -15.74 3.38
CA SER A 135 -10.45 -15.58 2.56
C SER A 135 -10.20 -14.65 1.36
N ASN A 136 -11.13 -14.69 0.41
CA ASN A 136 -11.17 -13.73 -0.69
C ASN A 136 -11.49 -12.32 -0.16
N ALA A 137 -11.04 -11.30 -0.87
CA ALA A 137 -11.44 -9.91 -0.63
C ALA A 137 -12.02 -9.30 -1.90
N LEU A 138 -13.00 -8.41 -1.73
CA LEU A 138 -13.44 -7.51 -2.78
C LEU A 138 -12.80 -6.14 -2.53
N LEU A 139 -11.89 -5.75 -3.43
CA LEU A 139 -11.32 -4.42 -3.45
C LEU A 139 -12.21 -3.50 -4.27
N ARG A 140 -12.40 -2.27 -3.80
CA ARG A 140 -12.98 -1.18 -4.59
C ARG A 140 -11.97 -0.06 -4.76
N PHE A 141 -11.84 0.39 -5.99
CA PHE A 141 -11.05 1.54 -6.39
C PHE A 141 -11.98 2.66 -6.82
N VAL A 142 -11.74 3.87 -6.31
CA VAL A 142 -12.53 5.06 -6.67
C VAL A 142 -11.60 6.15 -7.17
N HIS A 143 -11.75 6.54 -8.44
CA HIS A 143 -10.89 7.56 -9.04
C HIS A 143 -11.10 8.90 -8.34
N VAL A 144 -9.99 9.56 -8.02
CA VAL A 144 -9.94 10.73 -7.15
C VAL A 144 -10.65 11.97 -7.71
N GLN A 145 -10.61 12.17 -9.02
CA GLN A 145 -11.29 13.28 -9.70
C GLN A 145 -12.72 12.93 -10.12
N ASN A 146 -12.90 11.97 -11.04
CA ASN A 146 -14.20 11.69 -11.66
C ASN A 146 -15.13 10.77 -10.85
N GLY A 147 -14.63 10.09 -9.80
CA GLY A 147 -15.41 9.16 -8.98
C GLY A 147 -15.87 7.89 -9.72
N GLU A 148 -15.14 7.47 -10.76
CA GLU A 148 -15.27 6.12 -11.34
C GLU A 148 -15.00 5.06 -10.27
N GLU A 149 -15.86 4.04 -10.20
CA GLU A 149 -15.69 2.90 -9.29
C GLU A 149 -15.35 1.64 -10.06
N LEU A 150 -14.33 0.92 -9.58
CA LEU A 150 -13.86 -0.33 -10.15
C LEU A 150 -13.68 -1.36 -9.03
N ASP A 151 -14.31 -2.52 -9.17
CA ASP A 151 -14.27 -3.58 -8.17
C ASP A 151 -13.45 -4.78 -8.68
N ALA A 152 -12.54 -5.29 -7.85
CA ALA A 152 -11.70 -6.46 -8.17
C ALA A 152 -11.70 -7.47 -7.03
N VAL A 153 -11.92 -8.74 -7.36
CA VAL A 153 -11.76 -9.85 -6.41
C VAL A 153 -10.28 -10.19 -6.29
N VAL A 154 -9.78 -10.23 -5.06
CA VAL A 154 -8.46 -10.73 -4.70
C VAL A 154 -8.62 -12.09 -4.02
N PRO A 155 -8.19 -13.20 -4.64
CA PRO A 155 -8.36 -14.54 -4.09
C PRO A 155 -7.53 -14.80 -2.82
N ASP A 156 -7.96 -15.76 -1.98
CA ASP A 156 -7.10 -16.33 -0.94
C ASP A 156 -5.80 -16.89 -1.55
N GLY A 157 -4.69 -16.77 -0.83
CA GLY A 157 -3.39 -17.25 -1.24
C GLY A 157 -2.75 -16.46 -2.39
N SER A 158 -3.35 -15.35 -2.78
CA SER A 158 -2.78 -14.48 -3.82
C SER A 158 -1.75 -13.50 -3.27
N LEU A 159 -0.87 -13.09 -4.17
CA LEU A 159 -0.11 -11.85 -4.07
C LEU A 159 -0.74 -10.87 -5.07
N TYR A 160 -0.98 -9.62 -4.69
CA TYR A 160 -1.31 -8.57 -5.65
C TYR A 160 -0.36 -7.38 -5.51
N ILE A 161 -0.07 -6.77 -6.65
CA ILE A 161 0.80 -5.62 -6.79
C ILE A 161 -0.06 -4.42 -7.14
N MET A 162 0.08 -3.35 -6.36
CA MET A 162 -0.50 -2.04 -6.63
C MET A 162 0.63 -1.04 -6.86
N SER A 163 0.56 -0.33 -7.99
CA SER A 163 1.54 0.66 -8.45
C SER A 163 0.88 1.63 -9.41
N GLY A 164 1.60 2.67 -9.83
CA GLY A 164 1.12 3.60 -10.86
C GLY A 164 -0.24 4.22 -10.51
N PRO A 165 -1.16 4.37 -11.47
CA PRO A 165 -2.46 5.00 -11.23
C PRO A 165 -3.23 4.43 -10.04
N ALA A 166 -3.30 3.10 -9.89
CA ALA A 166 -3.99 2.44 -8.79
C ALA A 166 -3.49 2.89 -7.40
N ARG A 167 -2.21 3.24 -7.29
CA ARG A 167 -1.56 3.69 -6.04
C ARG A 167 -1.69 5.19 -5.78
N TYR A 168 -1.83 6.00 -6.82
CA TYR A 168 -1.71 7.46 -6.73
C TYR A 168 -3.02 8.22 -6.96
N VAL A 169 -3.90 7.74 -7.85
CA VAL A 169 -5.10 8.46 -8.29
C VAL A 169 -6.39 7.67 -8.09
N TYR A 170 -6.34 6.54 -7.42
CA TYR A 170 -7.50 5.82 -6.94
C TYR A 170 -7.46 5.69 -5.42
N PHE A 171 -8.55 6.09 -4.75
CA PHE A 171 -8.81 5.60 -3.41
C PHE A 171 -9.02 4.10 -3.49
N HIS A 172 -8.38 3.34 -2.61
CA HIS A 172 -8.62 1.91 -2.50
C HIS A 172 -9.27 1.58 -1.15
N MET A 173 -10.11 0.55 -1.17
CA MET A 173 -10.78 0.01 0.00
C MET A 173 -10.96 -1.51 -0.14
N VAL A 174 -11.11 -2.19 0.99
CA VAL A 174 -11.54 -3.59 1.09
C VAL A 174 -12.97 -3.50 1.61
N LEU A 175 -13.91 -3.99 0.82
CA LEU A 175 -15.31 -4.11 1.22
C LEU A 175 -15.44 -5.17 2.33
N PRO A 176 -16.54 -5.16 3.12
CA PRO A 176 -16.73 -6.09 4.22
C PRO A 176 -16.41 -7.54 3.85
N VAL A 177 -15.49 -8.16 4.58
CA VAL A 177 -15.06 -9.54 4.29
C VAL A 177 -16.11 -10.53 4.77
N GLU A 178 -16.33 -11.61 4.03
CA GLU A 178 -17.31 -12.66 4.38
C GLU A 178 -16.76 -13.63 5.44
N GLU A 179 -15.46 -13.88 5.40
CA GLU A 179 -14.75 -14.80 6.29
C GLU A 179 -13.45 -14.16 6.79
N GLN A 180 -12.90 -14.68 7.89
CA GLN A 180 -11.69 -14.14 8.49
C GLN A 180 -10.55 -14.05 7.46
N ARG A 181 -10.06 -12.82 7.28
CA ARG A 181 -9.01 -12.50 6.31
C ARG A 181 -7.79 -11.95 7.02
N PHE A 182 -6.64 -12.35 6.53
CA PHE A 182 -5.36 -11.78 6.92
C PHE A 182 -4.67 -11.17 5.70
N SER A 183 -4.12 -9.97 5.87
CA SER A 183 -3.31 -9.33 4.83
C SER A 183 -1.99 -8.83 5.38
N ILE A 184 -0.94 -8.95 4.56
CA ILE A 184 0.35 -8.35 4.83
C ILE A 184 0.71 -7.46 3.65
N VAL A 185 0.93 -6.20 3.93
CA VAL A 185 1.34 -5.19 2.96
C VAL A 185 2.84 -4.99 3.10
N PHE A 186 3.60 -5.24 2.04
CA PHE A 186 5.01 -4.94 1.92
C PHE A 186 5.21 -3.75 1.00
N ARG A 187 6.12 -2.85 1.37
CA ARG A 187 6.40 -1.62 0.62
C ARG A 187 7.78 -1.07 0.91
N ARG A 188 8.20 -0.09 0.13
CA ARG A 188 9.38 0.74 0.43
C ARG A 188 8.95 1.97 1.22
N SER A 189 9.56 2.16 2.39
CA SER A 189 9.50 3.35 3.22
C SER A 189 10.81 4.10 3.14
N ILE A 190 10.75 5.43 3.11
CA ILE A 190 11.94 6.30 3.16
C ILE A 190 12.48 6.52 4.58
N LEU A 191 11.81 5.98 5.60
CA LEU A 191 12.16 6.10 7.02
C LEU A 191 12.01 4.74 7.72
N ASN A 192 12.90 4.45 8.68
CA ASN A 192 12.80 3.26 9.53
C ASN A 192 11.63 3.41 10.50
N SER A 193 10.56 2.64 10.35
CA SER A 193 9.40 2.71 11.25
C SER A 193 9.14 1.38 11.93
N ASP A 194 8.11 1.34 12.77
CA ASP A 194 7.49 0.06 13.12
C ASP A 194 7.15 -0.70 11.84
N GLY A 195 7.60 -1.95 11.76
CA GLY A 195 7.47 -2.79 10.56
C GLY A 195 8.66 -2.77 9.62
N GLY A 196 9.67 -1.92 9.86
CA GLY A 196 10.93 -1.95 9.12
C GLY A 196 11.65 -3.30 9.30
N PHE A 197 12.09 -3.91 8.20
CA PHE A 197 12.79 -5.20 8.20
C PHE A 197 14.04 -5.24 7.31
N ARG A 198 14.31 -4.15 6.58
CA ARG A 198 15.58 -3.89 5.89
C ARG A 198 16.00 -2.42 6.10
N PRO A 199 17.29 -2.10 5.95
CA PRO A 199 17.77 -0.72 6.00
C PRO A 199 17.09 0.21 5.00
N VAL A 200 17.07 1.50 5.32
CA VAL A 200 16.63 2.54 4.39
C VAL A 200 17.80 2.89 3.47
N THR A 201 17.57 2.80 2.16
CA THR A 201 18.59 3.02 1.11
C THR A 201 18.60 4.44 0.54
N THR A 202 17.85 5.36 1.15
CA THR A 202 17.78 6.77 0.74
C THR A 202 18.94 7.58 1.35
N PRO A 203 19.17 8.85 0.95
CA PRO A 203 20.17 9.71 1.58
C PRO A 203 19.99 9.92 3.10
N LEU A 204 18.81 9.56 3.65
CA LEU A 204 18.57 9.59 5.08
C LEU A 204 19.29 8.46 5.84
N GLY A 205 19.70 7.40 5.14
CA GLY A 205 20.34 6.21 5.71
C GLY A 205 19.55 5.59 6.86
N ASP A 206 20.26 4.93 7.78
CA ASP A 206 19.66 4.32 8.96
C ASP A 206 19.48 5.35 10.09
N LEU A 207 18.40 6.12 10.02
CA LEU A 207 17.94 6.94 11.15
C LEU A 207 17.52 6.06 12.34
N MET A 208 17.88 6.49 13.55
CA MET A 208 17.47 5.82 14.79
C MET A 208 15.94 5.68 14.85
N PRO A 209 15.39 4.51 15.23
CA PRO A 209 13.95 4.25 15.20
C PRO A 209 13.10 5.31 15.89
N TYR A 210 13.50 5.75 17.09
CA TYR A 210 12.76 6.78 17.83
C TYR A 210 12.63 8.10 17.05
N ARG A 211 13.72 8.55 16.41
CA ARG A 211 13.70 9.77 15.60
C ARG A 211 12.83 9.60 14.37
N SER A 212 12.94 8.47 13.70
CA SER A 212 12.11 8.15 12.54
C SER A 212 10.63 8.12 12.88
N THR A 213 10.23 7.51 14.01
CA THR A 213 8.85 7.53 14.49
C THR A 213 8.37 8.94 14.81
N GLN A 214 9.20 9.79 15.44
CA GLN A 214 8.85 11.20 15.66
C GLN A 214 8.64 11.96 14.34
N ILE A 215 9.55 11.79 13.37
CA ILE A 215 9.44 12.42 12.06
C ILE A 215 8.15 11.96 11.37
N LEU A 216 7.89 10.65 11.32
CA LEU A 216 6.67 10.10 10.74
C LEU A 216 5.44 10.69 11.40
N ASN A 217 5.36 10.69 12.73
CA ASN A 217 4.24 11.27 13.45
C ASN A 217 4.03 12.74 13.10
N THR A 218 5.11 13.54 12.97
CA THR A 218 5.03 14.94 12.54
C THR A 218 4.50 15.05 11.11
N LEU A 219 4.98 14.23 10.17
CA LEU A 219 4.51 14.20 8.78
C LEU A 219 3.02 13.86 8.71
N TYR A 220 2.58 12.80 9.39
CA TYR A 220 1.18 12.39 9.44
C TYR A 220 0.29 13.44 10.12
N ALA A 221 0.71 14.02 11.24
CA ALA A 221 -0.05 15.05 11.96
C ALA A 221 -0.24 16.34 11.15
N LYS A 222 0.66 16.60 10.18
CA LYS A 222 0.59 17.74 9.27
C LYS A 222 0.09 17.37 7.88
N GLN A 223 -0.43 16.14 7.73
CA GLN A 223 -0.98 15.61 6.49
C GLN A 223 -0.01 15.74 5.31
N ILE A 224 1.30 15.62 5.55
CA ILE A 224 2.31 15.60 4.48
C ILE A 224 2.17 14.28 3.72
N GLY A 225 1.95 14.36 2.40
CA GLY A 225 1.63 13.19 1.57
C GLY A 225 0.27 12.57 1.89
N GLY A 226 -0.54 13.21 2.75
CA GLY A 226 -1.89 12.77 3.03
C GLY A 226 -2.87 13.28 1.99
N VAL A 227 -3.91 12.52 1.70
CA VAL A 227 -4.98 12.98 0.81
C VAL A 227 -5.69 14.17 1.43
N ARG A 228 -5.71 15.29 0.72
CA ARG A 228 -6.35 16.52 1.18
C ARG A 228 -7.81 16.54 0.83
N VAL A 229 -8.59 15.84 1.65
CA VAL A 229 -10.03 16.03 1.71
C VAL A 229 -10.39 16.23 3.15
N THR A 230 -10.78 17.45 3.49
CA THR A 230 -11.48 17.69 4.73
C THR A 230 -12.91 17.27 4.47
N VAL A 231 -13.29 16.11 4.99
CA VAL A 231 -14.66 15.65 4.95
C VAL A 231 -15.28 15.99 6.30
N ASP A 232 -16.33 16.80 6.29
CA ASP A 232 -17.10 17.10 7.49
C ASP A 232 -18.08 15.93 7.72
N ASP A 233 -17.91 15.21 8.82
CA ASP A 233 -18.79 14.09 9.18
C ASP A 233 -20.26 14.51 9.26
N ASN A 234 -20.53 15.77 9.65
CA ASN A 234 -21.90 16.31 9.69
C ASN A 234 -22.48 16.48 8.28
N TYR A 235 -21.65 16.83 7.29
CA TYR A 235 -22.06 16.91 5.90
C TYR A 235 -22.36 15.52 5.33
N LEU A 236 -21.50 14.53 5.62
CA LEU A 236 -21.74 13.14 5.19
C LEU A 236 -23.04 12.58 5.75
N GLU A 237 -23.28 12.78 7.05
CA GLU A 237 -24.49 12.31 7.72
C GLU A 237 -25.75 13.00 7.15
N LYS A 238 -25.69 14.32 6.95
CA LYS A 238 -26.79 15.09 6.35
C LYS A 238 -27.14 14.64 4.93
N GLU A 239 -26.13 14.38 4.10
CA GLU A 239 -26.33 13.94 2.70
C GLU A 239 -26.55 12.42 2.58
N GLY A 240 -26.58 11.69 3.70
CA GLY A 240 -26.77 10.24 3.72
C GLY A 240 -25.66 9.47 3.00
N ILE A 241 -24.44 10.02 2.98
CA ILE A 241 -23.27 9.44 2.32
C ILE A 241 -22.59 8.49 3.31
N GLY A 242 -22.73 7.19 3.08
CA GLY A 242 -22.11 6.17 3.91
C GLY A 242 -20.59 6.04 3.68
N ALA A 243 -19.93 5.27 4.55
CA ALA A 243 -18.48 5.01 4.49
C ALA A 243 -17.99 4.35 3.17
N PHE A 244 -18.92 3.81 2.38
CA PHE A 244 -18.67 3.15 1.10
C PHE A 244 -19.20 3.92 -0.12
N ASP A 245 -19.81 5.09 0.10
CA ASP A 245 -20.35 5.96 -0.96
C ASP A 245 -19.28 6.93 -1.51
N THR A 246 -18.03 6.46 -1.62
CA THR A 246 -16.89 7.31 -1.97
C THR A 246 -17.07 7.98 -3.33
N ALA A 247 -17.66 7.33 -4.34
CA ALA A 247 -17.95 8.01 -5.60
C ALA A 247 -18.95 9.16 -5.47
N LYS A 248 -19.98 9.05 -4.62
CA LYS A 248 -20.94 10.14 -4.39
C LYS A 248 -20.23 11.34 -3.78
N TRP A 249 -19.37 11.06 -2.81
CA TRP A 249 -18.53 12.08 -2.17
C TRP A 249 -17.55 12.73 -3.16
N VAL A 250 -16.82 11.95 -3.97
CA VAL A 250 -15.92 12.51 -5.00
C VAL A 250 -16.69 13.40 -5.97
N LYS A 251 -17.83 12.92 -6.51
CA LYS A 251 -18.63 13.66 -7.48
C LYS A 251 -19.25 14.94 -6.89
N GLY A 252 -19.65 14.89 -5.61
CA GLY A 252 -20.16 16.06 -4.90
C GLY A 252 -19.09 17.12 -4.63
N LEU A 253 -17.83 16.70 -4.42
CA LEU A 253 -16.70 17.60 -4.20
C LEU A 253 -15.93 17.99 -5.47
N HIS A 254 -16.19 17.33 -6.60
CA HIS A 254 -15.53 17.54 -7.89
C HIS A 254 -15.42 19.02 -8.32
N PRO A 255 -16.40 19.92 -8.08
CA PRO A 255 -16.26 21.32 -8.45
C PRO A 255 -15.20 22.11 -7.66
N LEU A 256 -14.69 21.56 -6.54
CA LEU A 256 -13.91 22.29 -5.54
C LEU A 256 -12.44 21.84 -5.45
N ARG A 257 -11.96 20.93 -6.32
CA ARG A 257 -10.71 20.21 -6.04
C ARG A 257 -9.76 20.09 -7.22
N ASP A 258 -8.60 20.73 -7.11
CA ASP A 258 -7.41 20.39 -7.88
C ASP A 258 -6.78 19.13 -7.28
N TRP A 259 -6.69 18.07 -8.08
CA TRP A 259 -6.14 16.77 -7.70
C TRP A 259 -4.79 16.49 -8.37
N SER A 260 -4.12 17.52 -8.90
CA SER A 260 -2.76 17.38 -9.40
C SER A 260 -1.84 16.89 -8.29
N LEU A 261 -1.08 15.84 -8.59
CA LEU A 261 -0.04 15.31 -7.72
C LEU A 261 1.08 16.33 -7.56
N LEU A 262 1.41 17.09 -8.61
CA LEU A 262 2.37 18.19 -8.54
C LEU A 262 1.88 19.35 -7.66
N SER A 263 0.60 19.72 -7.77
CA SER A 263 -0.03 20.73 -6.91
C SER A 263 -0.01 20.30 -5.45
N GLN A 264 -0.38 19.04 -5.17
CA GLN A 264 -0.28 18.45 -3.84
C GLN A 264 1.16 18.49 -3.31
N LEU A 265 2.14 18.11 -4.12
CA LEU A 265 3.55 18.10 -3.74
C LEU A 265 4.08 19.52 -3.42
N ASN A 266 3.70 20.53 -4.19
CA ASN A 266 4.11 21.93 -3.94
C ASN A 266 3.62 22.43 -2.58
N GLU A 267 2.38 22.14 -2.23
CA GLU A 267 1.84 22.47 -0.90
C GLU A 267 2.51 21.67 0.23
N ASP A 268 2.86 20.41 0.00
CA ASP A 268 3.61 19.60 0.98
C ASP A 268 5.00 20.21 1.21
N GLU A 269 5.65 20.68 0.14
CA GLU A 269 6.93 21.38 0.21
C GLU A 269 6.83 22.67 1.04
N ALA A 270 5.77 23.46 0.83
CA ALA A 270 5.50 24.65 1.62
C ALA A 270 5.27 24.35 3.11
N ARG A 271 4.53 23.28 3.43
CA ARG A 271 4.30 22.86 4.83
C ARG A 271 5.58 22.34 5.49
N ILE A 272 6.39 21.57 4.76
CA ILE A 272 7.70 21.14 5.27
C ILE A 272 8.59 22.35 5.55
N GLN A 273 8.58 23.36 4.67
CA GLN A 273 9.31 24.60 4.91
C GLN A 273 8.82 25.32 6.17
N GLU A 274 7.51 25.43 6.36
CA GLU A 274 6.93 26.01 7.58
C GLU A 274 7.36 25.25 8.85
N LEU A 275 7.42 23.92 8.81
CA LEU A 275 7.87 23.10 9.94
C LEU A 275 9.36 23.29 10.23
N LYS A 276 10.18 23.46 9.19
CA LYS A 276 11.61 23.81 9.34
C LYS A 276 11.79 25.18 9.97
N ASP A 277 11.07 26.19 9.48
CA ASP A 277 11.14 27.56 10.00
C ASP A 277 10.73 27.63 11.47
N LYS A 278 9.73 26.84 11.86
CA LYS A 278 9.26 26.72 13.25
C LYS A 278 10.11 25.76 14.12
N ARG A 279 11.15 25.14 13.55
CA ARG A 279 12.03 24.15 14.22
C ARG A 279 11.28 22.92 14.76
N TYR A 280 10.18 22.55 14.13
CA TYR A 280 9.45 21.31 14.41
C TYR A 280 9.98 20.11 13.63
N LEU A 281 10.72 20.36 12.55
CA LEU A 281 11.31 19.32 11.71
C LEU A 281 12.68 19.78 11.22
N ASP A 282 13.73 19.06 11.60
CA ASP A 282 15.12 19.37 11.23
C ASP A 282 15.73 18.19 10.46
N ILE A 283 15.26 18.00 9.23
CA ILE A 283 15.72 16.95 8.31
C ILE A 283 15.66 17.44 6.87
N ASP A 284 16.67 17.06 6.07
CA ASP A 284 16.67 17.36 4.65
C ASP A 284 15.84 16.33 3.87
N LEU A 285 14.79 16.84 3.21
CA LEU A 285 13.86 16.08 2.38
C LEU A 285 13.83 16.61 0.93
N SER A 286 14.73 17.54 0.58
CA SER A 286 14.79 18.13 -0.76
C SER A 286 14.95 17.07 -1.86
N TRP A 287 15.77 16.05 -1.59
CA TRP A 287 15.97 14.89 -2.46
C TRP A 287 14.64 14.14 -2.74
N ARG A 288 13.76 14.03 -1.74
CA ARG A 288 12.46 13.35 -1.86
C ARG A 288 11.50 14.16 -2.72
N PHE A 289 11.46 15.47 -2.52
CA PHE A 289 10.67 16.36 -3.37
C PHE A 289 11.13 16.30 -4.84
N ALA A 290 12.43 16.27 -5.10
CA ALA A 290 12.96 16.11 -6.45
C ALA A 290 12.57 14.76 -7.09
N GLU A 291 12.68 13.68 -6.33
CA GLU A 291 12.27 12.33 -6.77
C GLU A 291 10.77 12.26 -7.10
N LEU A 292 9.91 12.72 -6.18
CA LEU A 292 8.46 12.72 -6.37
C LEU A 292 8.04 13.64 -7.52
N ARG A 293 8.66 14.81 -7.67
CA ARG A 293 8.34 15.76 -8.75
C ARG A 293 8.60 15.14 -10.12
N ARG A 294 9.70 14.40 -10.28
CA ARG A 294 9.97 13.63 -11.51
C ARG A 294 8.89 12.57 -11.74
N ARG A 295 8.60 11.75 -10.72
CA ARG A 295 7.63 10.65 -10.82
C ARG A 295 6.22 11.14 -11.13
N TYR A 296 5.77 12.20 -10.46
CA TYR A 296 4.43 12.76 -10.64
C TYR A 296 4.26 13.42 -11.98
N LYS A 297 5.32 14.02 -12.54
CA LYS A 297 5.29 14.53 -13.91
C LYS A 297 5.07 13.41 -14.92
N GLU A 298 5.83 12.31 -14.82
CA GLU A 298 5.65 11.12 -15.68
C GLU A 298 4.23 10.55 -15.56
N LEU A 299 3.70 10.49 -14.35
CA LEU A 299 2.37 9.94 -14.10
C LEU A 299 1.24 10.86 -14.61
N GLU A 300 1.33 12.17 -14.39
CA GLU A 300 0.36 13.13 -14.93
C GLU A 300 0.40 13.16 -16.46
N GLU A 301 1.57 13.02 -17.09
CA GLU A 301 1.71 12.85 -18.54
C GLU A 301 1.00 11.58 -19.03
N LEU A 302 1.16 10.45 -18.32
CA LEU A 302 0.49 9.18 -18.67
C LEU A 302 -1.04 9.27 -18.54
N LEU A 303 -1.54 10.01 -17.54
CA LEU A 303 -2.98 10.17 -17.28
C LEU A 303 -3.66 11.23 -18.15
N SER A 304 -2.89 12.08 -18.83
CA SER A 304 -3.42 13.16 -19.68
C SER A 304 -3.70 12.72 -21.12
N VAL A 305 -3.42 11.46 -21.46
CA VAL A 305 -3.64 10.83 -22.78
C VAL A 305 -4.96 10.06 -22.77
#